data_AF-A0A9E5J464-F1
#
_entry.id   AF-A0A9E5J464-F1
#
_cell.length_a   1.000
_cell.length_b   1.000
_cell.length_c   1.000
_cell.angle_alpha   90.00
_cell.angle_beta   90.00
_cell.angle_gamma   90.00
#
_symmetry.space_group_name_H-M   'P 1'
#
loop_
_entity.id
_entity.type
_entity.pdbx_description
1 polymer ?
#
loop_
_entity_poly.entity_id
_entity_poly.type
_entity_poly.pdbx_seq_one_letter_code
_entity_poly.pdbx_strand_id
1 'polypeptide(L)'
;GRRTVVLLISDGLDTGTAETLDSELVWLKRHTRSLLWLNPLLRFEGYAPIATGASVLNRHVNGMLAIHNLSRLEELASALSKLLKSH
;
A
#
# COMPACT_ATOMS: atom_id res chain seq x y z
N GLY A 1 -4.56 15.33 -14.75
CA GLY A 1 -3.86 14.08 -14.33
C GLY A 1 -4.23 13.76 -12.90
N ARG A 2 -4.34 12.46 -12.54
CA ARG A 2 -4.71 12.02 -11.18
C ARG A 2 -3.68 12.54 -10.17
N ARG A 3 -4.14 13.15 -9.08
CA ARG A 3 -3.29 13.66 -7.97
C ARG A 3 -3.46 12.88 -6.66
N THR A 4 -4.35 11.88 -6.64
CA THR A 4 -4.66 11.09 -5.44
C THR A 4 -3.58 10.07 -5.14
N VAL A 5 -3.03 10.11 -3.93
CA VAL A 5 -2.18 9.05 -3.36
C VAL A 5 -3.03 8.28 -2.35
N VAL A 6 -3.00 6.95 -2.43
CA VAL A 6 -3.64 6.07 -1.45
C VAL A 6 -2.57 5.32 -0.67
N LEU A 7 -2.68 5.38 0.66
CA LEU A 7 -1.90 4.58 1.58
C LEU A 7 -2.80 3.46 2.10
N LEU A 8 -2.48 2.22 1.75
CA LEU A 8 -3.17 1.04 2.26
C LEU A 8 -2.37 0.46 3.43
N ILE A 9 -2.98 0.43 4.62
CA ILE A 9 -2.35 -0.08 5.84
C ILE A 9 -3.00 -1.41 6.18
N SER A 10 -2.29 -2.52 5.95
CA SER A 10 -2.83 -3.89 6.12
C SER A 10 -1.70 -4.91 6.18
N ASP A 11 -1.91 -6.07 6.79
CA ASP A 11 -1.00 -7.23 6.73
C ASP A 11 -1.22 -8.12 5.48
N GLY A 12 -2.27 -7.85 4.71
CA GLY A 12 -2.61 -8.57 3.48
C GLY A 12 -3.19 -9.97 3.71
N LEU A 13 -3.55 -10.32 4.94
CA LEU A 13 -4.19 -11.59 5.25
C LEU A 13 -5.69 -11.48 4.97
N ASP A 14 -6.06 -11.70 3.71
CA ASP A 14 -7.46 -11.77 3.27
C ASP A 14 -7.91 -13.24 3.12
N THR A 15 -9.07 -13.57 3.69
CA THR A 15 -9.71 -14.90 3.60
C THR A 15 -10.84 -14.95 2.57
N GLY A 16 -11.16 -13.82 1.94
CA GLY A 16 -12.11 -13.74 0.83
C GLY A 16 -11.61 -14.34 -0.47
N THR A 17 -12.40 -14.18 -1.54
CA THR A 17 -12.03 -14.63 -2.88
C THR A 17 -10.98 -13.69 -3.49
N ALA A 18 -9.93 -14.28 -4.07
CA ALA A 18 -8.83 -13.54 -4.68
C ALA A 18 -9.30 -12.63 -5.82
N GLU A 19 -10.33 -13.06 -6.55
CA GLU A 19 -10.88 -12.37 -7.73
C GLU A 19 -11.53 -11.04 -7.34
N THR A 20 -12.24 -11.01 -6.22
CA THR A 20 -12.87 -9.79 -5.71
C THR A 20 -11.79 -8.78 -5.35
N LEU A 21 -10.80 -9.19 -4.56
CA LEU A 21 -9.68 -8.33 -4.18
C LEU A 21 -8.91 -7.81 -5.40
N ASP A 22 -8.65 -8.67 -6.39
CA ASP A 22 -7.97 -8.29 -7.63
C ASP A 22 -8.75 -7.22 -8.40
N SER A 23 -10.06 -7.41 -8.57
CA SER A 23 -10.93 -6.45 -9.27
C SER A 23 -10.98 -5.07 -8.59
N GLU A 24 -11.08 -5.05 -7.25
CA GLU A 24 -11.12 -3.80 -6.48
C GLU A 24 -9.77 -3.07 -6.52
N LEU A 25 -8.65 -3.80 -6.49
CA LEU A 25 -7.32 -3.20 -6.62
C LEU A 25 -7.04 -2.69 -8.03
N VAL A 26 -7.53 -3.37 -9.07
CA VAL A 26 -7.49 -2.86 -10.45
C VAL A 26 -8.28 -1.56 -10.55
N TRP A 27 -9.49 -1.52 -9.99
CA TRP A 27 -10.30 -0.31 -9.94
C TRP A 27 -9.55 0.81 -9.20
N LEU A 28 -9.01 0.54 -8.01
CA LEU A 28 -8.30 1.53 -7.20
C LEU A 28 -7.05 2.08 -7.90
N LYS A 29 -6.26 1.22 -8.55
CA LYS A 29 -5.09 1.62 -9.36
C LYS A 29 -5.50 2.48 -10.56
N ARG A 30 -6.67 2.19 -11.14
CA ARG A 30 -7.29 3.02 -12.18
C ARG A 30 -7.94 4.31 -11.64
N HIS A 31 -7.90 4.62 -10.35
CA HIS A 31 -8.46 5.89 -9.85
C HIS A 31 -7.45 6.71 -9.06
N THR A 32 -6.25 6.17 -8.83
CA THR A 32 -5.18 6.81 -8.05
C THR A 32 -3.96 7.07 -8.91
N ARG A 33 -3.08 7.97 -8.44
CA ARG A 33 -1.75 8.22 -9.01
C ARG A 33 -0.72 7.24 -8.47
N SER A 34 -0.87 6.86 -7.21
CA SER A 34 0.00 5.94 -6.48
C SER A 34 -0.80 5.22 -5.40
N LEU A 35 -0.61 3.91 -5.30
CA LEU A 35 -1.12 3.02 -4.27
C LEU A 35 0.08 2.42 -3.53
N LEU A 36 0.33 2.85 -2.29
CA LEU A 36 1.42 2.35 -1.46
C LEU A 36 0.88 1.45 -0.36
N TRP A 37 1.47 0.28 -0.19
CA TRP A 37 1.11 -0.68 0.83
C TRP A 37 2.05 -0.59 2.02
N LEU A 38 1.53 -0.11 3.14
CA LEU A 38 2.19 -0.06 4.41
C LEU A 38 1.88 -1.38 5.15
N ASN A 39 2.88 -2.26 5.23
CA ASN A 39 2.73 -3.61 5.74
C ASN A 39 3.39 -3.75 7.13
N PRO A 40 2.62 -4.06 8.20
CA PRO A 40 3.16 -4.23 9.54
C PRO A 40 4.04 -5.48 9.68
N LEU A 41 3.87 -6.48 8.82
CA LEU A 41 4.59 -7.75 8.88
C LEU A 41 6.01 -7.66 8.33
N LEU A 42 6.37 -6.59 7.62
CA LEU A 42 7.74 -6.37 7.13
C LEU A 42 8.79 -6.20 8.24
N ARG A 43 8.39 -6.13 9.51
CA ARG A 43 9.31 -6.17 10.66
C ARG A 43 9.91 -7.54 10.91
N PHE A 44 9.29 -8.58 10.39
CA PHE A 44 9.73 -9.95 10.58
C PHE A 44 10.69 -10.33 9.46
N GLU A 45 11.88 -10.76 9.85
CA GLU A 45 12.88 -11.29 8.92
C GLU A 45 12.28 -12.47 8.14
N GLY A 46 12.51 -12.49 6.83
CA GLY A 46 11.98 -13.53 5.96
C GLY A 46 10.50 -13.37 5.55
N TYR A 47 9.85 -12.25 5.89
CA TYR A 47 8.51 -11.99 5.37
C TYR A 47 8.49 -12.02 3.84
N ALA A 48 7.57 -12.81 3.29
CA ALA A 48 7.25 -12.85 1.87
C ALA A 48 5.72 -12.83 1.67
N PRO A 49 5.20 -12.14 0.65
CA PRO A 49 3.77 -12.04 0.38
C PRO A 49 3.24 -13.32 -0.31
N ILE A 50 3.36 -14.47 0.37
CA ILE A 50 2.98 -15.79 -0.16
C ILE A 50 1.49 -16.11 0.03
N ALA A 51 0.85 -15.52 1.04
CA ALA A 51 -0.59 -15.66 1.26
C ALA A 51 -1.34 -15.03 0.07
N THR A 52 -2.47 -15.63 -0.32
CA THR A 52 -3.23 -15.21 -1.51
C THR A 52 -3.53 -13.71 -1.52
N GLY A 53 -4.10 -13.16 -0.45
CA GLY A 53 -4.40 -11.71 -0.37
C GLY A 53 -3.16 -10.83 -0.52
N ALA A 54 -2.09 -11.17 0.20
CA ALA A 54 -0.82 -10.45 0.16
C ALA A 54 -0.16 -10.52 -1.22
N SER A 55 -0.23 -11.67 -1.88
CA SER A 55 0.26 -11.87 -3.25
C SER A 55 -0.49 -11.00 -4.25
N VAL A 56 -1.84 -10.99 -4.16
CA VAL A 56 -2.69 -10.14 -5.00
C VAL A 56 -2.38 -8.66 -4.78
N LEU A 57 -2.29 -8.21 -3.53
CA LEU A 57 -1.89 -6.85 -3.17
C LEU A 57 -0.54 -6.46 -3.78
N ASN A 58 0.46 -7.33 -3.63
CA ASN A 58 1.83 -7.10 -4.11
C ASN A 58 1.88 -6.90 -5.64
N ARG A 59 0.99 -7.54 -6.41
CA ARG A 59 0.91 -7.33 -7.87
C ARG A 59 0.40 -5.95 -8.28
N HIS A 60 -0.44 -5.33 -7.44
CA HIS A 60 -1.16 -4.11 -7.81
C HIS A 60 -0.52 -2.84 -7.27
N VAL A 61 0.10 -2.89 -6.09
CA VAL A 61 0.70 -1.73 -5.42
C VAL A 61 1.90 -1.17 -6.19
N ASN A 62 2.14 0.12 -6.04
CA ASN A 62 3.32 0.79 -6.59
C ASN A 62 4.58 0.59 -5.73
N GLY A 63 4.39 0.25 -4.45
CA GLY A 63 5.48 -0.02 -3.53
C GLY A 63 4.95 -0.54 -2.21
N MET A 64 5.80 -1.28 -1.49
CA MET A 64 5.53 -1.79 -0.16
C MET A 64 6.52 -1.17 0.83
N LEU A 65 6.03 -0.67 1.96
CA LEU A 65 6.80 0.01 2.99
C LEU A 65 6.50 -0.62 4.36
N ALA A 66 7.51 -0.69 5.21
CA ALA A 66 7.32 -1.23 6.55
C ALA A 66 6.77 -0.16 7.50
N ILE A 67 5.72 -0.49 8.26
CA ILE A 67 5.08 0.46 9.19
C ILE A 67 5.97 0.81 10.38
N HIS A 68 6.78 -0.14 10.85
CA HIS A 68 7.64 0.03 12.02
C HIS A 68 8.83 0.97 11.78
N ASN A 69 9.00 1.48 10.56
CA ASN A 69 9.97 2.50 10.26
C ASN A 69 9.36 3.89 10.49
N LEU A 70 9.16 4.23 11.78
CA LEU A 70 8.45 5.43 12.20
C LEU A 70 9.07 6.70 11.61
N SER A 71 10.40 6.78 11.54
CA SER A 71 11.11 7.90 10.91
C SER A 71 10.77 8.05 9.43
N ARG A 72 10.69 6.95 8.66
CA ARG A 72 10.26 7.01 7.25
C ARG A 72 8.78 7.30 7.08
N LEU A 73 7.93 6.90 8.02
CA LEU A 73 6.52 7.27 8.01
C LEU A 73 6.33 8.76 8.30
N GLU A 74 7.12 9.32 9.21
CA GLU A 74 7.18 10.76 9.48
C GLU A 74 7.72 11.55 8.29
N GLU A 75 8.78 11.07 7.63
CA GLU A 75 9.29 11.65 6.38
C GLU A 75 8.24 11.62 5.27
N LEU A 76 7.53 10.50 5.11
CA LEU A 76 6.43 10.37 4.16
C LEU A 76 5.29 11.34 4.49
N ALA A 77 4.88 11.41 5.76
CA ALA A 77 3.84 12.34 6.21
C ALA A 77 4.25 13.81 6.00
N SER A 78 5.50 14.15 6.27
CA SER A 78 6.08 15.49 6.05
C SER A 78 6.12 15.84 4.56
N ALA A 79 6.56 14.91 3.71
CA ALA A 79 6.57 15.08 2.26
C ALA A 79 5.14 15.25 1.70
N LEU A 80 4.20 14.41 2.14
CA LEU A 80 2.78 14.52 1.77
C LEU A 80 2.19 15.86 2.24
N SER A 81 2.48 16.30 3.47
CA SER A 81 2.03 17.59 3.99
C SER A 81 2.54 18.77 3.17
N LYS A 82 3.82 18.76 2.78
CA LYS A 82 4.40 19.78 1.89
C LYS A 82 3.71 19.81 0.52
N LEU A 83 3.45 18.63 -0.04
CA LEU A 83 2.78 18.49 -1.34
C LEU A 83 1.35 19.01 -1.28
N LEU A 84 0.60 18.66 -0.23
CA LEU A 84 -0.78 19.12 -0.01
C LEU A 84 -0.89 20.63 0.26
N LYS A 85 0.11 21.24 0.93
CA LYS A 85 0.17 22.69 1.20
C LYS A 85 0.64 23.54 0.00
N SER A 86 1.19 22.92 -1.04
CA SER A 86 1.67 23.60 -2.25
C SER A 86 0.57 23.83 -3.31
N HIS A 87 -0.69 23.68 -2.92
CA HIS A 87 -1.90 23.95 -3.68
C HIS A 87 -2.83 24.84 -2.87
#